data_AF-A0AA39I0D8-F1
#
_entry.id   AF-A0AA39I0D8-F1
#
_cell.length_a   1.000
_cell.length_b   1.000
_cell.length_c   1.000
_cell.angle_alpha   90.00
_cell.angle_beta   90.00
_cell.angle_gamma   90.00
#
_symmetry.space_group_name_H-M   'P 1'
#
loop_
_entity.id
_entity.type
_entity.pdbx_description
1 polymer ?
#
loop_
_entity_poly.entity_id
_entity_poly.type
_entity_poly.pdbx_seq_one_letter_code
_entity_poly.pdbx_strand_id
1 'polypeptide(L)'
;MSDPMAALSNGTAPAMLLVQPGYMTSAIVIISSILPSIIPNVFILVVCVKSGYIQDKFRDSIVAMTSGNLTSATVALLFHVFYVFVHLTETPIGFFTCSFLRRFTSLCYSPMMYGCVIVAVDRFFAVCRNYHFTRSHIFVLNMLLFFYPALLFALQITSNRVLDEDICGPTLASRYSWMGEANTWLLLAYPLIALCFNLYILFFVVRKAKKLKSLGARVSSTDTNQELKVVVGMIIQSILPIIAQIPMLASTIFYYKGVAVSRLVWNVNNVVWHVNLTLNPVFTVLFVKQFRVAVIKLFKCSSTVLVSNQQVSSVNHVSSSRTAFMTTRSTSS
;
A
#
# COMPACT_ATOMS: atom_id res chain seq x y z
N MET A 1 30.27 -28.94 -1.74
CA MET A 1 29.60 -27.67 -2.06
C MET A 1 30.71 -26.70 -2.43
N SER A 2 31.10 -26.71 -3.69
CA SER A 2 32.17 -25.86 -4.24
C SER A 2 31.68 -24.41 -4.21
N ASP A 3 32.48 -23.53 -3.62
CA ASP A 3 32.15 -22.13 -3.37
C ASP A 3 31.94 -21.39 -4.71
N PRO A 4 30.71 -21.12 -5.16
CA PRO A 4 30.47 -20.52 -6.46
C PRO A 4 30.91 -19.04 -6.49
N MET A 5 31.29 -18.47 -5.35
CA MET A 5 31.82 -17.11 -5.26
C MET A 5 33.25 -16.96 -5.81
N ALA A 6 34.04 -18.04 -5.90
CA ALA A 6 35.43 -17.95 -6.34
C ALA A 6 35.59 -17.83 -7.87
N ALA A 7 34.54 -18.11 -8.66
CA ALA A 7 34.63 -18.18 -10.13
C ALA A 7 34.31 -16.88 -10.88
N LEU A 8 33.89 -15.80 -10.19
CA LEU A 8 33.57 -14.50 -10.80
C LEU A 8 34.73 -13.49 -10.76
N SER A 9 35.94 -13.89 -10.35
CA SER A 9 37.09 -12.96 -10.22
C SER A 9 37.67 -12.47 -11.56
N ASN A 10 37.17 -12.95 -12.71
CA ASN A 10 37.59 -12.50 -14.05
C ASN A 10 36.74 -11.36 -14.64
N GLY A 11 35.95 -10.65 -13.83
CA GLY A 11 35.57 -9.24 -14.09
C GLY A 11 34.56 -8.93 -15.21
N THR A 12 34.15 -9.89 -16.03
CA THR A 12 33.12 -9.66 -17.06
C THR A 12 31.76 -10.20 -16.60
N ALA A 13 30.82 -9.31 -16.31
CA ALA A 13 29.43 -9.70 -16.08
C ALA A 13 28.88 -10.41 -17.34
N PRO A 14 28.13 -11.51 -17.19
CA PRO A 14 27.53 -12.19 -18.34
C PRO A 14 26.59 -11.23 -19.07
N ALA A 15 26.65 -11.19 -20.40
CA ALA A 15 25.75 -10.34 -21.19
C ALA A 15 24.28 -10.80 -21.06
N MET A 16 24.09 -12.13 -21.02
CA MET A 16 22.79 -12.80 -21.04
C MET A 16 22.67 -13.78 -19.87
N LEU A 17 21.46 -13.88 -19.32
CA LEU A 17 21.11 -14.73 -18.19
C LEU A 17 19.86 -15.54 -18.51
N LEU A 18 19.81 -16.76 -17.97
CA LEU A 18 18.60 -17.58 -17.93
C LEU A 18 17.98 -17.49 -16.54
N VAL A 19 16.64 -17.46 -16.50
CA VAL A 19 15.89 -17.50 -15.24
C VAL A 19 16.09 -18.86 -14.58
N GLN A 20 16.40 -18.87 -13.28
CA GLN A 20 16.63 -20.11 -12.55
C GLN A 20 15.37 -21.00 -12.58
N PRO A 21 15.47 -22.32 -12.90
CA PRO A 21 14.31 -23.21 -13.00
C PRO A 21 13.49 -23.29 -11.71
N GLY A 22 14.16 -23.13 -10.57
CA GLY A 22 13.53 -23.15 -9.27
C GLY A 22 12.65 -21.95 -8.95
N TYR A 23 12.71 -20.87 -9.74
CA TYR A 23 11.97 -19.64 -9.49
C TYR A 23 10.49 -19.72 -9.89
N MET A 24 10.12 -20.58 -10.83
CA MET A 24 8.76 -20.68 -11.37
C MET A 24 7.70 -20.90 -10.27
N THR A 25 7.96 -21.83 -9.36
CA THR A 25 7.05 -22.10 -8.23
C THR A 25 6.87 -20.88 -7.34
N SER A 26 7.96 -20.16 -7.03
CA SER A 26 7.90 -18.95 -6.20
C SER A 26 7.15 -17.82 -6.90
N ALA A 27 7.35 -17.63 -8.21
CA ALA A 27 6.62 -16.65 -8.99
C ALA A 27 5.10 -16.92 -9.00
N ILE A 28 4.67 -18.17 -9.19
CA ILE A 28 3.24 -18.56 -9.13
C ILE A 28 2.65 -18.24 -7.74
N VAL A 29 3.36 -18.57 -6.66
CA VAL A 29 2.92 -18.29 -5.29
C VAL A 29 2.76 -16.78 -5.06
N ILE A 30 3.73 -15.97 -5.53
CA ILE A 30 3.67 -14.52 -5.38
C ILE A 30 2.51 -13.92 -6.20
N ILE A 31 2.37 -14.32 -7.47
CA ILE A 31 1.25 -13.87 -8.32
C ILE A 31 -0.10 -14.19 -7.66
N SER A 32 -0.26 -15.42 -7.18
CA SER A 32 -1.48 -15.87 -6.51
C SER A 32 -1.76 -15.12 -5.20
N SER A 33 -0.71 -14.66 -4.51
CA SER A 33 -0.84 -13.88 -3.28
C SER A 33 -1.15 -12.41 -3.51
N ILE A 34 -0.64 -11.82 -4.61
CA ILE A 34 -0.86 -10.42 -4.97
C ILE A 34 -2.23 -10.22 -5.61
N LEU A 35 -2.68 -11.14 -6.47
CA LEU A 35 -3.88 -10.97 -7.29
C LEU A 35 -5.14 -10.60 -6.46
N PRO A 36 -5.41 -11.24 -5.30
CA PRO A 36 -6.55 -10.86 -4.45
C PRO A 36 -6.48 -9.43 -3.89
N SER A 37 -5.29 -8.84 -3.80
CA SER A 37 -5.10 -7.49 -3.26
C SER A 37 -5.54 -6.38 -4.22
N ILE A 38 -5.55 -6.65 -5.53
CA ILE A 38 -5.88 -5.63 -6.54
C ILE A 38 -7.33 -5.17 -6.37
N ILE A 39 -8.26 -6.10 -6.21
CA ILE A 39 -9.70 -5.83 -6.10
C ILE A 39 -10.03 -4.85 -4.96
N PRO A 40 -9.68 -5.10 -3.69
CA PRO A 40 -10.02 -4.20 -2.60
C PRO A 40 -9.29 -2.85 -2.69
N ASN A 41 -8.05 -2.80 -3.20
CA ASN A 41 -7.34 -1.53 -3.38
C ASN A 41 -7.98 -0.67 -4.48
N VAL A 42 -8.30 -1.25 -5.64
CA VAL A 42 -9.02 -0.52 -6.72
C VAL A 42 -10.38 -0.06 -6.22
N PHE A 43 -11.13 -0.94 -5.53
CA PHE A 43 -12.42 -0.59 -4.98
C PHE A 43 -12.34 0.60 -4.02
N ILE A 44 -11.43 0.57 -3.04
CA ILE A 44 -11.25 1.68 -2.09
C ILE A 44 -10.81 2.96 -2.80
N LEU A 45 -9.92 2.87 -3.78
CA LEU A 45 -9.50 4.03 -4.56
C LEU A 45 -10.67 4.65 -5.31
N VAL A 46 -11.52 3.83 -5.95
CA VAL A 46 -12.74 4.29 -6.65
C VAL A 46 -13.71 4.95 -5.66
N VAL A 47 -13.93 4.34 -4.49
CA VAL A 47 -14.76 4.95 -3.44
C VAL A 47 -14.18 6.29 -3.03
N CYS A 48 -12.88 6.37 -2.74
CA CYS A 48 -12.22 7.62 -2.38
C CYS A 48 -12.33 8.68 -3.48
N VAL A 49 -12.20 8.34 -4.75
CA VAL A 49 -12.20 9.34 -5.84
C VAL A 49 -13.62 9.79 -6.19
N LYS A 50 -14.57 8.86 -6.32
CA LYS A 50 -15.93 9.16 -6.80
C LYS A 50 -16.92 9.53 -5.70
N SER A 51 -16.69 9.10 -4.47
CA SER A 51 -17.65 9.33 -3.39
C SER A 51 -17.58 10.79 -2.93
N GLY A 52 -18.58 11.59 -3.32
CA GLY A 52 -18.88 12.85 -2.64
C GLY A 52 -19.25 12.65 -1.15
N TYR A 53 -19.44 11.40 -0.71
CA TYR A 53 -19.77 11.05 0.67
C TYR A 53 -18.56 10.99 1.60
N ILE A 54 -17.34 10.86 1.06
CA ILE A 54 -16.12 10.98 1.87
C ILE A 54 -15.69 12.45 1.81
N GLN A 55 -16.34 13.28 2.61
CA GLN A 55 -15.86 14.63 2.92
C GLN A 55 -14.80 14.61 4.04
N ASP A 56 -14.20 13.44 4.29
CA ASP A 56 -13.26 13.28 5.39
C ASP A 56 -12.00 14.09 5.17
N LYS A 57 -11.49 14.62 6.27
CA LYS A 57 -10.23 15.36 6.34
C LYS A 57 -9.02 14.48 6.00
N PHE A 58 -9.21 13.17 5.93
CA PHE A 58 -8.18 12.15 5.75
C PHE A 58 -8.29 11.41 4.42
N ARG A 59 -9.17 11.88 3.53
CA ARG A 59 -9.36 11.27 2.20
C ARG A 59 -8.05 11.22 1.42
N ASP A 60 -7.31 12.32 1.39
CA ASP A 60 -6.12 12.44 0.55
C ASP A 60 -4.98 11.54 1.04
N SER A 61 -4.80 11.36 2.36
CA SER A 61 -3.79 10.45 2.91
C SER A 61 -4.14 8.98 2.68
N ILE A 62 -5.43 8.63 2.77
CA ILE A 62 -5.89 7.28 2.42
C ILE A 62 -5.73 7.01 0.91
N VAL A 63 -6.05 7.98 0.05
CA VAL A 63 -5.80 7.88 -1.40
C VAL A 63 -4.32 7.66 -1.69
N ALA A 64 -3.42 8.40 -1.04
CA ALA A 64 -1.98 8.23 -1.21
C ALA A 64 -1.53 6.82 -0.80
N MET A 65 -1.96 6.34 0.38
CA MET A 65 -1.65 4.99 0.85
C MET A 65 -2.19 3.91 -0.10
N THR A 66 -3.46 3.98 -0.50
CA THR A 66 -4.08 3.00 -1.41
C THR A 66 -3.43 3.01 -2.79
N SER A 67 -3.08 4.19 -3.31
CA SER A 67 -2.35 4.31 -4.58
C SER A 67 -0.94 3.71 -4.48
N GLY A 68 -0.27 3.90 -3.34
CA GLY A 68 1.00 3.25 -3.03
C GLY A 68 0.87 1.72 -3.03
N ASN A 69 -0.11 1.17 -2.30
CA ASN A 69 -0.38 -0.27 -2.28
C ASN A 69 -0.67 -0.82 -3.69
N LEU A 70 -1.49 -0.13 -4.47
CA LEU A 70 -1.82 -0.56 -5.83
C LEU A 70 -0.59 -0.51 -6.74
N THR A 71 0.26 0.51 -6.61
CA THR A 71 1.54 0.59 -7.34
C THR A 71 2.44 -0.59 -6.97
N SER A 72 2.61 -0.87 -5.67
CA SER A 72 3.41 -2.02 -5.20
C SER A 72 2.86 -3.34 -5.73
N ALA A 73 1.55 -3.54 -5.68
CA ALA A 73 0.91 -4.76 -6.17
C ALA A 73 1.04 -4.91 -7.69
N THR A 74 0.74 -3.87 -8.47
CA THR A 74 0.78 -3.91 -9.93
C THR A 74 2.19 -4.11 -10.46
N VAL A 75 3.18 -3.37 -9.96
CA VAL A 75 4.57 -3.50 -10.43
C VAL A 75 5.13 -4.89 -10.09
N ALA A 76 4.88 -5.39 -8.88
CA ALA A 76 5.29 -6.73 -8.49
C ALA A 76 4.60 -7.82 -9.35
N LEU A 77 3.29 -7.69 -9.58
CA LEU A 77 2.55 -8.62 -10.43
C LEU A 77 3.13 -8.66 -11.86
N LEU A 78 3.33 -7.49 -12.47
CA LEU A 78 3.91 -7.39 -13.82
C LEU A 78 5.33 -7.97 -13.87
N PHE A 79 6.14 -7.70 -12.85
CA PHE A 79 7.48 -8.28 -12.71
C PHE A 79 7.42 -9.81 -12.70
N HIS A 80 6.61 -10.41 -11.83
CA HIS A 80 6.53 -11.87 -11.74
C HIS A 80 5.92 -12.51 -13.00
N VAL A 81 4.90 -11.88 -13.61
CA VAL A 81 4.33 -12.35 -14.89
C VAL A 81 5.38 -12.31 -16.01
N PHE A 82 6.18 -11.25 -16.07
CA PHE A 82 7.29 -11.14 -17.03
C PHE A 82 8.29 -12.29 -16.86
N TYR A 83 8.72 -12.59 -15.63
CA TYR A 83 9.66 -13.69 -15.39
C TYR A 83 9.08 -15.07 -15.67
N VAL A 84 7.79 -15.28 -15.40
CA VAL A 84 7.08 -16.51 -15.79
C VAL A 84 7.08 -16.67 -17.31
N PHE A 85 6.74 -15.61 -18.04
CA PHE A 85 6.74 -15.61 -19.50
C PHE A 85 8.12 -15.89 -20.07
N VAL A 86 9.15 -15.23 -19.54
CA VAL A 86 10.53 -15.44 -20.00
C VAL A 86 11.02 -16.86 -19.70
N HIS A 87 10.70 -17.39 -18.51
CA HIS A 87 11.06 -18.76 -18.16
C HIS A 87 10.39 -19.79 -19.11
N LEU A 88 9.11 -19.61 -19.43
CA LEU A 88 8.37 -20.50 -20.33
C LEU A 88 8.84 -20.45 -21.79
N THR A 89 9.39 -19.31 -22.23
CA THR A 89 9.88 -19.12 -23.59
C THR A 89 11.38 -19.38 -23.74
N GLU A 90 12.06 -19.71 -22.63
CA GLU A 90 13.52 -19.84 -22.56
C GLU A 90 14.27 -18.61 -23.11
N THR A 91 13.63 -17.44 -23.09
CA THR A 91 14.21 -16.22 -23.65
C THR A 91 15.34 -15.75 -22.73
N PRO A 92 16.57 -15.57 -23.22
CA PRO A 92 17.64 -15.05 -22.38
C PRO A 92 17.39 -13.56 -22.06
N ILE A 93 17.58 -13.16 -20.79
CA ILE A 93 17.41 -11.78 -20.33
C ILE A 93 18.78 -11.12 -20.20
N GLY A 94 18.93 -9.89 -20.69
CA GLY A 94 20.15 -9.11 -20.45
C GLY A 94 20.39 -8.86 -18.96
N PHE A 95 21.65 -8.95 -18.52
CA PHE A 95 22.05 -8.75 -17.12
C PHE A 95 21.56 -7.41 -16.53
N PHE A 96 21.69 -6.33 -17.30
CA PHE A 96 21.23 -5.00 -16.88
C PHE A 96 19.70 -4.93 -16.77
N THR A 97 18.96 -5.55 -17.69
CA THR A 97 17.50 -5.59 -17.64
C THR A 97 17.01 -6.33 -16.41
N CYS A 98 17.58 -7.50 -16.10
CA CYS A 98 17.20 -8.23 -14.89
C CYS A 98 17.51 -7.41 -13.63
N SER A 99 18.71 -6.81 -13.56
CA SER A 99 19.12 -5.98 -12.44
C SER A 99 18.18 -4.78 -12.25
N PHE A 100 17.88 -4.06 -13.33
CA PHE A 100 16.97 -2.92 -13.32
C PHE A 100 15.58 -3.31 -12.82
N LEU A 101 14.96 -4.33 -13.43
CA LEU A 101 13.62 -4.77 -13.08
C LEU A 101 13.53 -5.17 -11.61
N ARG A 102 14.54 -5.88 -11.10
CA ARG A 102 14.56 -6.30 -9.70
C ARG A 102 14.67 -5.12 -8.74
N ARG A 103 15.60 -4.19 -8.98
CA ARG A 103 15.77 -3.02 -8.11
C ARG A 103 14.58 -2.07 -8.22
N PHE A 104 13.99 -1.92 -9.41
CA PHE A 104 12.79 -1.12 -9.64
C PHE A 104 11.58 -1.70 -8.89
N THR A 105 11.37 -3.02 -8.93
CA THR A 105 10.31 -3.66 -8.13
C THR A 105 10.53 -3.45 -6.64
N SER A 106 11.77 -3.55 -6.15
CA SER A 106 12.10 -3.25 -4.74
C SER A 106 11.79 -1.80 -4.36
N LEU A 107 12.11 -0.83 -5.22
CA LEU A 107 11.74 0.57 -5.05
C LEU A 107 10.22 0.73 -4.93
N CYS A 108 9.47 0.09 -5.83
CA CYS A 108 8.01 0.15 -5.87
C CYS A 108 7.31 -0.57 -4.71
N TYR A 109 7.98 -1.41 -3.91
CA TYR A 109 7.41 -1.94 -2.66
C TYR A 109 7.42 -0.92 -1.51
N SER A 110 8.26 0.12 -1.58
CA SER A 110 8.42 1.08 -0.47
C SER A 110 7.13 1.83 -0.11
N PRO A 111 6.31 2.31 -1.07
CA PRO A 111 5.05 3.01 -0.79
C PRO A 111 4.06 2.23 0.09
N MET A 112 3.99 0.90 -0.08
CA MET A 112 3.17 0.04 0.79
C MET A 112 3.60 0.13 2.25
N MET A 113 4.90 0.28 2.52
CA MET A 113 5.44 0.28 3.89
C MET A 113 5.30 1.65 4.55
N TYR A 114 5.70 2.73 3.87
CA TYR A 114 5.61 4.07 4.45
C TYR A 114 4.22 4.71 4.33
N GLY A 115 3.30 4.13 3.54
CA GLY A 115 1.93 4.63 3.41
C GLY A 115 1.18 4.72 4.75
N CYS A 116 1.45 3.79 5.68
CA CYS A 116 0.89 3.85 7.03
C CYS A 116 1.43 5.04 7.85
N VAL A 117 2.67 5.48 7.60
CA VAL A 117 3.26 6.68 8.24
C VAL A 117 2.55 7.94 7.75
N ILE A 118 2.27 8.04 6.45
CA ILE A 118 1.53 9.18 5.88
C ILE A 118 0.19 9.35 6.59
N VAL A 119 -0.57 8.27 6.73
CA VAL A 119 -1.88 8.29 7.42
C VAL A 119 -1.73 8.61 8.90
N ALA A 120 -0.77 8.00 9.60
CA ALA A 120 -0.55 8.22 11.02
C ALA A 120 -0.11 9.67 11.35
N VAL A 121 0.76 10.26 10.53
CA VAL A 121 1.22 11.64 10.68
C VAL A 121 0.07 12.63 10.42
N ASP A 122 -0.66 12.48 9.32
CA ASP A 122 -1.83 13.32 9.02
C ASP A 122 -2.87 13.27 10.17
N ARG A 123 -3.18 12.06 10.66
CA ARG A 123 -4.06 11.86 11.82
C ARG A 123 -3.52 12.47 13.10
N PHE A 124 -2.22 12.35 13.36
CA PHE A 124 -1.58 12.95 14.52
C PHE A 124 -1.78 14.47 14.54
N PHE A 125 -1.49 15.15 13.43
CA PHE A 125 -1.68 16.59 13.34
C PHE A 125 -3.15 17.00 13.44
N ALA A 126 -4.06 16.26 12.80
CA ALA A 126 -5.48 16.58 12.88
C ALA A 126 -6.06 16.37 14.30
N VAL A 127 -5.73 15.28 14.98
CA VAL A 127 -6.32 14.94 16.28
C VAL A 127 -5.61 15.66 17.44
N CYS A 128 -4.27 15.67 17.43
CA CYS A 128 -3.48 16.23 18.54
C CYS A 128 -3.24 17.73 18.40
N ARG A 129 -3.17 18.24 17.16
CA ARG A 129 -2.85 19.67 16.88
C ARG A 129 -3.99 20.44 16.22
N ASN A 130 -5.11 19.79 15.87
CA ASN A 130 -6.21 20.40 15.12
C ASN A 130 -5.74 21.06 13.81
N TYR A 131 -4.73 20.48 13.17
CA TYR A 131 -4.15 20.97 11.92
C TYR A 131 -4.41 19.96 10.79
N HIS A 132 -4.89 20.44 9.64
CA HIS A 132 -5.24 19.60 8.50
C HIS A 132 -4.18 19.68 7.42
N PHE A 133 -3.72 18.52 6.95
CA PHE A 133 -2.77 18.49 5.85
C PHE A 133 -3.48 18.84 4.55
N THR A 134 -2.87 19.76 3.80
CA THR A 134 -3.26 19.98 2.39
C THR A 134 -2.63 18.89 1.51
N ARG A 135 -3.11 18.76 0.27
CA ARG A 135 -2.53 17.84 -0.72
C ARG A 135 -1.03 18.04 -0.92
N SER A 136 -0.56 19.29 -0.90
CA SER A 136 0.86 19.61 -1.02
C SER A 136 1.67 19.06 0.15
N HIS A 137 1.14 19.12 1.38
CA HIS A 137 1.82 18.52 2.54
C HIS A 137 1.95 17.01 2.40
N ILE A 138 0.89 16.32 1.97
CA ILE A 138 0.90 14.87 1.74
C ILE A 138 1.88 14.51 0.62
N PHE A 139 1.90 15.28 -0.47
CA PHE A 139 2.84 15.09 -1.56
C PHE A 139 4.30 15.27 -1.12
N VAL A 140 4.61 16.34 -0.37
CA VAL A 140 5.95 16.58 0.18
C VAL A 140 6.36 15.45 1.13
N LEU A 141 5.45 15.03 2.02
CA LEU A 141 5.71 13.91 2.93
C LEU A 141 6.00 12.61 2.16
N ASN A 142 5.22 12.32 1.10
CA ASN A 142 5.46 11.17 0.23
C ASN A 142 6.84 11.25 -0.44
N MET A 143 7.25 12.41 -0.94
CA MET A 143 8.58 12.60 -1.55
C MET A 143 9.71 12.41 -0.54
N LEU A 144 9.56 12.94 0.68
CA LEU A 144 10.54 12.76 1.74
C LEU A 144 10.72 11.29 2.12
N LEU A 145 9.62 10.54 2.23
CA LEU A 145 9.65 9.11 2.55
C LEU A 145 10.19 8.28 1.37
N PHE A 146 9.91 8.67 0.13
CA PHE A 146 10.38 7.98 -1.08
C PHE A 146 11.85 8.26 -1.41
N PHE A 147 12.42 9.36 -0.92
CA PHE A 147 13.78 9.79 -1.25
C PHE A 147 14.84 8.72 -1.01
N TYR A 148 14.84 8.08 0.18
CA TYR A 148 15.88 7.10 0.52
C TYR A 148 15.80 5.83 -0.35
N PRO A 149 14.62 5.18 -0.53
CA PRO A 149 14.49 4.09 -1.50
C PRO A 149 14.95 4.45 -2.91
N ALA A 150 14.61 5.66 -3.39
CA ALA A 150 15.03 6.12 -4.72
C ALA A 150 16.54 6.32 -4.82
N LEU A 151 17.17 6.87 -3.79
CA LEU A 151 18.63 6.99 -3.69
C LEU A 151 19.30 5.61 -3.71
N LEU A 152 18.77 4.65 -2.95
CA LEU A 152 19.29 3.28 -2.96
C LEU A 152 19.20 2.64 -4.35
N PHE A 153 18.05 2.79 -5.01
CA PHE A 153 17.86 2.30 -6.38
C PHE A 153 18.91 2.89 -7.33
N ALA A 154 19.11 4.21 -7.29
CA ALA A 154 20.10 4.89 -8.12
C ALA A 154 21.53 4.39 -7.85
N LEU A 155 21.87 4.14 -6.58
CA LEU A 155 23.19 3.63 -6.21
C LEU A 155 23.39 2.15 -6.55
N GLN A 156 22.33 1.35 -6.53
CA GLN A 156 22.40 -0.06 -6.94
C GLN A 156 22.59 -0.20 -8.46
N ILE A 157 21.89 0.62 -9.27
CA ILE A 157 21.98 0.54 -10.73
C ILE A 157 23.28 1.14 -11.29
N THR A 158 23.94 2.03 -10.55
CA THR A 158 25.23 2.66 -10.92
C THR A 158 26.45 1.95 -10.35
N SER A 159 26.24 0.91 -9.54
CA SER A 159 27.31 0.14 -8.91
C SER A 159 27.89 -0.90 -9.86
N ASN A 160 29.18 -1.24 -9.70
CA ASN A 160 29.83 -2.35 -10.40
C ASN A 160 29.83 -3.65 -9.58
N ARG A 161 29.26 -3.63 -8.37
CA ARG A 161 29.22 -4.81 -7.51
C ARG A 161 28.12 -5.76 -7.99
N VAL A 162 28.47 -7.02 -8.17
CA VAL A 162 27.54 -8.09 -8.54
C VAL A 162 27.24 -8.93 -7.30
N LEU A 163 25.97 -9.33 -7.16
CA LEU A 163 25.49 -10.24 -6.13
C LEU A 163 24.70 -11.36 -6.81
N ASP A 164 24.92 -12.60 -6.39
CA ASP A 164 24.13 -13.73 -6.87
C ASP A 164 22.80 -13.81 -6.12
N GLU A 165 21.70 -13.85 -6.88
CA GLU A 165 20.34 -13.80 -6.36
C GLU A 165 19.47 -14.90 -6.98
N ASP A 166 18.35 -15.19 -6.31
CA ASP A 166 17.46 -16.34 -6.53
C ASP A 166 16.65 -16.37 -7.84
N ILE A 167 16.70 -15.29 -8.64
CA ILE A 167 15.88 -15.15 -9.86
C ILE A 167 16.70 -15.38 -11.13
N CYS A 168 17.65 -14.47 -11.39
CA CYS A 168 18.50 -14.50 -12.59
C CYS A 168 19.94 -14.93 -12.27
N GLY A 169 20.25 -15.31 -11.03
CA GLY A 169 21.63 -15.40 -10.57
C GLY A 169 22.24 -14.00 -10.39
N PRO A 170 23.34 -13.65 -11.06
CA PRO A 170 24.08 -12.42 -10.82
C PRO A 170 23.26 -11.17 -11.20
N THR A 171 23.17 -10.22 -10.28
CA THR A 171 22.57 -8.89 -10.50
C THR A 171 23.42 -7.78 -9.89
N LEU A 172 23.17 -6.54 -10.30
CA LEU A 172 23.80 -5.37 -9.68
C LEU A 172 23.32 -5.18 -8.23
N ALA A 173 24.28 -4.94 -7.34
CA ALA A 173 24.06 -4.65 -5.93
C ALA A 173 24.78 -3.35 -5.54
N SER A 174 24.35 -2.74 -4.43
CA SER A 174 24.99 -1.52 -3.93
C SER A 174 26.47 -1.77 -3.62
N ARG A 175 27.33 -0.82 -4.02
CA ARG A 175 28.76 -0.81 -3.69
C ARG A 175 28.98 -0.98 -2.19
N TYR A 176 28.10 -0.37 -1.40
CA TYR A 176 28.11 -0.42 0.04
C TYR A 176 27.05 -1.40 0.56
N SER A 177 27.46 -2.54 1.11
CA SER A 177 26.56 -3.57 1.67
C SER A 177 25.61 -3.02 2.72
N TRP A 178 26.11 -2.16 3.61
CA TRP A 178 25.34 -1.56 4.70
C TRP A 178 24.12 -0.77 4.22
N MET A 179 24.13 -0.26 2.98
CA MET A 179 22.97 0.47 2.45
C MET A 179 21.77 -0.43 2.19
N GLY A 180 22.02 -1.67 1.75
CA GLY A 180 20.98 -2.69 1.59
C GLY A 180 20.37 -3.04 2.95
N GLU A 181 21.20 -3.26 3.96
CA GLU A 181 20.77 -3.50 5.34
C GLU A 181 19.98 -2.31 5.89
N ALA A 182 20.46 -1.09 5.69
CA ALA A 182 19.79 0.13 6.13
C ALA A 182 18.42 0.31 5.47
N ASN A 183 18.26 -0.04 4.19
CA ASN A 183 16.95 -0.03 3.54
C ASN A 183 15.99 -1.04 4.17
N THR A 184 16.49 -2.24 4.43
CA THR A 184 15.72 -3.29 5.09
C THR A 184 15.25 -2.85 6.49
N TRP A 185 16.13 -2.23 7.28
CA TRP A 185 15.77 -1.65 8.58
C TRP A 185 14.80 -0.48 8.44
N LEU A 186 14.95 0.35 7.42
CA LEU A 186 14.06 1.48 7.15
C LEU A 186 12.64 1.02 6.82
N LEU A 187 12.49 -0.04 6.01
CA LEU A 187 11.18 -0.62 5.70
C LEU A 187 10.47 -1.15 6.96
N LEU A 188 11.22 -1.66 7.95
CA LEU A 188 10.68 -2.04 9.25
C LEU A 188 10.40 -0.82 10.16
N ALA A 189 11.24 0.21 10.08
CA ALA A 189 11.10 1.42 10.89
C ALA A 189 9.82 2.20 10.55
N TYR A 190 9.41 2.25 9.28
CA TYR A 190 8.18 2.94 8.88
C TYR A 190 6.93 2.50 9.66
N PRO A 191 6.52 1.21 9.66
CA PRO A 191 5.34 0.80 10.40
C PRO A 191 5.50 0.90 11.92
N LEU A 192 6.74 0.80 12.45
CA LEU A 192 7.00 1.08 13.87
C LEU A 192 6.75 2.54 14.23
N ILE A 193 7.21 3.47 13.40
CA ILE A 193 6.93 4.91 13.56
C ILE A 193 5.42 5.17 13.51
N ALA A 194 4.72 4.59 12.54
CA ALA A 194 3.26 4.69 12.44
C ALA A 194 2.56 4.15 13.70
N LEU A 195 3.01 3.00 14.23
CA LEU A 195 2.51 2.42 15.47
C LEU A 195 2.72 3.36 16.67
N CYS A 196 3.92 3.95 16.81
CA CYS A 196 4.20 4.92 17.87
C CYS A 196 3.28 6.15 17.80
N PHE A 197 3.06 6.71 16.60
CA PHE A 197 2.11 7.81 16.41
C PHE A 197 0.69 7.40 16.79
N ASN A 198 0.23 6.22 16.35
CA ASN A 198 -1.13 5.75 16.65
C ASN A 198 -1.34 5.45 18.15
N LEU A 199 -0.34 4.90 18.85
CA LEU A 199 -0.37 4.74 20.30
C LEU A 199 -0.39 6.09 21.02
N TYR A 200 0.37 7.08 20.53
CA TYR A 200 0.34 8.43 21.07
C TYR A 200 -1.04 9.08 20.89
N ILE A 201 -1.64 8.97 19.70
CA ILE A 201 -2.99 9.48 19.43
C ILE A 201 -4.00 8.82 20.38
N LEU A 202 -3.92 7.50 20.58
CA LEU A 202 -4.79 6.78 21.52
C LEU A 202 -4.67 7.35 22.93
N PHE A 203 -3.43 7.48 23.43
CA PHE A 203 -3.16 8.06 24.74
C PHE A 203 -3.72 9.48 24.87
N PHE A 204 -3.52 10.32 23.85
CA PHE A 204 -4.02 11.68 23.82
C PHE A 204 -5.55 11.75 23.87
N VAL A 205 -6.25 10.95 23.05
CA VAL A 205 -7.72 10.88 23.00
C VAL A 205 -8.28 10.44 24.36
N VAL A 206 -7.73 9.39 24.96
CA VAL A 206 -8.15 8.89 26.28
C VAL A 206 -7.93 9.95 27.37
N ARG A 207 -6.76 10.60 27.38
CA ARG A 207 -6.44 11.65 28.37
C ARG A 207 -7.35 12.87 28.22
N LYS A 208 -7.61 13.32 26.97
CA LYS A 208 -8.50 14.44 26.68
C LYS A 208 -9.94 14.13 27.12
N ALA A 209 -10.43 12.92 26.84
CA ALA A 209 -11.76 12.48 27.28
C ALA A 209 -11.89 12.47 28.81
N LYS A 210 -10.88 11.95 29.53
CA LYS A 210 -10.83 11.97 31.00
C LYS A 210 -10.82 13.40 31.54
N LYS A 211 -10.00 14.29 30.98
CA LYS A 211 -9.91 15.70 31.39
C LYS A 211 -11.21 16.47 31.17
N LEU A 212 -11.88 16.26 30.03
CA LEU A 212 -13.17 16.90 29.76
C LEU A 212 -14.25 16.39 30.73
N LYS A 213 -14.24 15.09 31.04
CA LYS A 213 -15.16 14.50 32.04
C LYS A 213 -14.93 15.09 33.44
N SER A 214 -13.68 15.29 33.86
CA SER A 214 -13.38 15.90 35.17
C SER A 214 -13.77 17.38 35.26
N LEU A 215 -13.85 18.08 34.12
CA LEU A 215 -14.31 19.46 34.05
C LEU A 215 -15.84 19.60 33.97
N GLY A 216 -16.59 18.49 34.12
CA GLY A 216 -18.06 18.49 34.02
C GLY A 216 -18.59 18.72 32.59
N ALA A 217 -17.74 18.74 31.57
CA ALA A 217 -18.19 18.88 30.20
C ALA A 217 -18.95 17.62 29.76
N ARG A 218 -20.14 17.81 29.17
CA ARG A 218 -20.94 16.72 28.60
C ARG A 218 -20.27 16.21 27.32
N VAL A 219 -19.29 15.32 27.47
CA VAL A 219 -18.65 14.66 26.33
C VAL A 219 -19.60 13.63 25.74
N SER A 220 -19.87 13.74 24.44
CA SER A 220 -20.56 12.69 23.68
C SER A 220 -19.74 11.40 23.74
N SER A 221 -20.24 10.41 24.50
CA SER A 221 -19.61 9.10 24.62
C SER A 221 -19.55 8.39 23.26
N THR A 222 -20.53 8.64 22.40
CA THR A 222 -20.60 8.10 21.03
C THR A 222 -19.45 8.58 20.17
N ASP A 223 -19.15 9.88 20.17
CA ASP A 223 -18.09 10.44 19.33
C ASP A 223 -16.72 9.99 19.81
N THR A 224 -16.52 9.96 21.13
CA THR A 224 -15.27 9.46 21.72
C THR A 224 -15.06 7.97 21.38
N ASN A 225 -16.11 7.15 21.50
CA ASN A 225 -16.04 5.73 21.14
C ASN A 225 -15.81 5.52 19.65
N GLN A 226 -16.33 6.41 18.78
CA GLN A 226 -16.08 6.35 17.35
C GLN A 226 -14.61 6.64 17.04
N GLU A 227 -14.03 7.69 17.63
CA GLU A 227 -12.61 8.01 17.46
C GLU A 227 -11.70 6.88 17.98
N LEU A 228 -12.01 6.31 19.16
CA LEU A 228 -11.27 5.17 19.70
C LEU A 228 -11.29 3.96 18.75
N LYS A 229 -12.44 3.64 18.16
CA LYS A 229 -12.54 2.54 17.17
C LYS A 229 -11.69 2.79 15.93
N VAL A 230 -11.63 4.03 15.46
CA VAL A 230 -10.79 4.42 14.31
C VAL A 230 -9.31 4.26 14.66
N VAL A 231 -8.88 4.78 15.82
CA VAL A 231 -7.48 4.68 16.28
C VAL A 231 -7.05 3.23 16.49
N VAL A 232 -7.91 2.38 17.07
CA VAL A 232 -7.63 0.93 17.19
C VAL A 232 -7.44 0.28 15.82
N GLY A 233 -8.28 0.63 14.84
CA GLY A 233 -8.11 0.17 13.46
C GLY A 233 -6.74 0.55 12.88
N MET A 234 -6.28 1.78 13.11
CA MET A 234 -4.97 2.26 12.65
C MET A 234 -3.80 1.57 13.35
N ILE A 235 -3.93 1.26 14.65
CA ILE A 235 -2.95 0.46 15.39
C ILE A 235 -2.82 -0.93 14.74
N ILE A 236 -3.96 -1.60 14.48
CA ILE A 236 -3.96 -2.92 13.81
C ILE A 236 -3.32 -2.83 12.43
N GLN A 237 -3.66 -1.81 11.64
CA GLN A 237 -3.05 -1.56 10.32
C GLN A 237 -1.55 -1.26 10.38
N SER A 238 -1.03 -0.74 11.50
CA SER A 238 0.41 -0.50 11.68
C SER A 238 1.15 -1.75 12.18
N ILE A 239 0.48 -2.60 12.96
CA ILE A 239 1.03 -3.88 13.44
C ILE A 239 1.14 -4.89 12.29
N LEU A 240 0.16 -4.92 11.40
CA LEU A 240 0.12 -5.88 10.31
C LEU A 240 1.39 -5.91 9.43
N PRO A 241 1.89 -4.78 8.88
CA PRO A 241 3.13 -4.77 8.10
C PRO A 241 4.34 -5.20 8.92
N ILE A 242 4.36 -4.99 10.24
CA ILE A 242 5.45 -5.49 11.12
C ILE A 242 5.42 -7.02 11.15
N ILE A 243 4.26 -7.61 11.43
CA ILE A 243 4.08 -9.07 11.44
C ILE A 243 4.40 -9.67 10.06
N ALA A 244 4.01 -9.00 8.98
CA ALA A 244 4.26 -9.44 7.62
C ALA A 244 5.75 -9.34 7.21
N GLN A 245 6.45 -8.30 7.67
CA GLN A 245 7.85 -8.02 7.32
C GLN A 245 8.84 -8.92 8.06
N ILE A 246 8.62 -9.16 9.36
CA ILE A 246 9.60 -9.83 10.24
C ILE A 246 10.04 -11.21 9.70
N PRO A 247 9.13 -12.11 9.27
CA PRO A 247 9.54 -13.42 8.73
C PRO A 247 10.42 -13.29 7.48
N MET A 248 10.03 -12.42 6.56
CA MET A 248 10.79 -12.14 5.34
C MET A 248 12.18 -11.57 5.67
N LEU A 249 12.24 -10.64 6.61
CA LEU A 249 13.46 -10.04 7.11
C LEU A 249 14.39 -11.08 7.72
N ALA A 250 13.87 -11.92 8.62
CA ALA A 250 14.66 -12.96 9.28
C ALA A 250 15.29 -13.92 8.26
N SER A 251 14.50 -14.41 7.29
CA SER A 251 15.02 -15.27 6.21
C SER A 251 16.05 -14.57 5.34
N THR A 252 15.85 -13.29 5.04
CA THR A 252 16.83 -12.49 4.28
C THR A 252 18.15 -12.35 5.04
N ILE A 253 18.11 -12.07 6.34
CA ILE A 253 19.32 -11.99 7.19
C ILE A 253 20.03 -13.34 7.26
N PHE A 254 19.29 -14.44 7.46
CA PHE A 254 19.86 -15.79 7.48
C PHE A 254 20.54 -16.13 6.15
N TYR A 255 19.88 -15.85 5.03
CA TYR A 255 20.41 -16.07 3.70
C TYR A 255 21.71 -15.29 3.47
N TYR A 256 21.76 -14.00 3.82
CA TYR A 256 22.99 -13.20 3.69
C TYR A 256 24.11 -13.61 4.65
N LYS A 257 23.80 -14.32 5.74
CA LYS A 257 24.78 -14.94 6.64
C LYS A 257 25.24 -16.33 6.16
N GLY A 258 24.85 -16.75 4.96
CA GLY A 258 25.20 -18.06 4.40
C GLY A 258 24.38 -19.22 4.95
N VAL A 259 23.32 -18.95 5.71
CA VAL A 259 22.40 -19.99 6.19
C VAL A 259 21.40 -20.30 5.09
N ALA A 260 21.36 -21.57 4.66
CA ALA A 260 20.41 -22.03 3.66
C ALA A 260 18.97 -21.93 4.20
N VAL A 261 18.14 -21.10 3.56
CA VAL A 261 16.72 -21.00 3.84
C VAL A 261 15.95 -21.84 2.82
N SER A 262 15.10 -22.76 3.30
CA SER A 262 14.34 -23.63 2.42
C SER A 262 13.36 -22.85 1.54
N ARG A 263 13.13 -23.33 0.31
CA ARG A 263 12.19 -22.68 -0.63
C ARG A 263 10.76 -22.62 -0.10
N LEU A 264 10.35 -23.59 0.71
CA LEU A 264 9.05 -23.56 1.38
C LEU A 264 8.92 -22.36 2.31
N VAL A 265 9.96 -22.08 3.13
CA VAL A 265 9.99 -20.92 4.02
C VAL A 265 9.93 -19.61 3.23
N TRP A 266 10.68 -19.50 2.12
CA TRP A 266 10.59 -18.35 1.22
C TRP A 266 9.19 -18.14 0.66
N ASN A 267 8.52 -19.20 0.21
CA ASN A 267 7.18 -19.13 -0.32
C ASN A 267 6.16 -18.69 0.76
N VAL A 268 6.25 -19.24 1.97
CA VAL A 268 5.40 -18.83 3.09
C VAL A 268 5.62 -17.36 3.45
N ASN A 269 6.88 -16.92 3.54
CA ASN A 269 7.20 -15.52 3.81
C ASN A 269 6.65 -14.60 2.72
N ASN A 270 6.74 -14.99 1.45
CA ASN A 270 6.16 -14.24 0.34
C ASN A 270 4.64 -14.12 0.47
N VAL A 271 3.93 -15.20 0.82
CA VAL A 271 2.48 -15.12 1.06
C VAL A 271 2.18 -14.14 2.20
N VAL A 272 2.84 -14.33 3.35
CA VAL A 272 2.65 -13.49 4.55
C VAL A 272 2.93 -12.01 4.27
N TRP A 273 3.99 -11.73 3.50
CA TRP A 273 4.34 -10.38 3.04
C TRP A 273 3.22 -9.73 2.21
N HIS A 274 2.71 -10.42 1.20
CA HIS A 274 1.72 -9.87 0.28
C HIS A 274 0.30 -9.82 0.86
N VAL A 275 -0.02 -10.65 1.87
CA VAL A 275 -1.31 -10.59 2.59
C VAL A 275 -1.58 -9.20 3.16
N ASN A 276 -0.53 -8.46 3.54
CA ASN A 276 -0.64 -7.06 3.99
C ASN A 276 -1.33 -6.14 2.96
N LEU A 277 -1.05 -6.32 1.66
CA LEU A 277 -1.66 -5.52 0.59
C LEU A 277 -3.19 -5.69 0.54
N THR A 278 -3.69 -6.90 0.85
CA THR A 278 -5.12 -7.21 0.86
C THR A 278 -5.79 -6.76 2.15
N LEU A 279 -5.16 -7.01 3.29
CA LEU A 279 -5.77 -6.76 4.59
C LEU A 279 -5.82 -5.27 4.95
N ASN A 280 -4.89 -4.44 4.45
CA ASN A 280 -4.88 -3.00 4.69
C ASN A 280 -6.19 -2.30 4.25
N PRO A 281 -6.65 -2.41 2.98
CA PRO A 281 -7.94 -1.85 2.57
C PRO A 281 -9.14 -2.51 3.28
N VAL A 282 -9.08 -3.81 3.59
CA VAL A 282 -10.14 -4.50 4.34
C VAL A 282 -10.31 -3.90 5.73
N PHE A 283 -9.22 -3.71 6.48
CA PHE A 283 -9.27 -3.06 7.79
C PHE A 283 -9.72 -1.59 7.70
N THR A 284 -9.35 -0.88 6.63
CA THR A 284 -9.84 0.49 6.39
C THR A 284 -11.37 0.49 6.32
N VAL A 285 -11.95 -0.43 5.56
CA VAL A 285 -13.42 -0.57 5.48
C VAL A 285 -13.99 -0.97 6.84
N LEU A 286 -13.44 -1.97 7.53
CA LEU A 286 -14.03 -2.48 8.77
C LEU A 286 -14.06 -1.44 9.90
N PHE A 287 -12.98 -0.68 10.08
CA PHE A 287 -12.83 0.23 11.20
C PHE A 287 -13.31 1.66 10.92
N VAL A 288 -13.23 2.12 9.66
CA VAL A 288 -13.64 3.49 9.33
C VAL A 288 -15.11 3.53 8.91
N LYS A 289 -15.97 4.03 9.81
CA LYS A 289 -17.42 4.13 9.60
C LYS A 289 -17.81 4.76 8.26
N GLN A 290 -17.11 5.80 7.84
CA GLN A 290 -17.40 6.52 6.60
C GLN A 290 -17.22 5.63 5.37
N PHE A 291 -16.17 4.81 5.36
CA PHE A 291 -15.98 3.80 4.32
C PHE A 291 -17.09 2.76 4.36
N ARG A 292 -17.45 2.20 5.51
CA ARG A 292 -18.60 1.27 5.59
C ARG A 292 -19.88 1.86 5.01
N VAL A 293 -20.19 3.11 5.37
CA VAL A 293 -21.38 3.79 4.86
C VAL A 293 -21.29 4.00 3.35
N ALA A 294 -20.14 4.43 2.83
CA ALA A 294 -19.93 4.60 1.39
C ALA A 294 -20.06 3.27 0.64
N VAL A 295 -19.48 2.19 1.17
CA VAL A 295 -19.58 0.83 0.62
C VAL A 295 -21.03 0.35 0.59
N ILE A 296 -21.74 0.42 1.72
CA ILE A 296 -23.16 0.03 1.80
C ILE A 296 -24.00 0.83 0.81
N LYS A 297 -23.76 2.14 0.66
CA LYS A 297 -24.50 2.99 -0.29
C LYS A 297 -24.22 2.62 -1.73
N LEU A 298 -22.98 2.32 -2.10
CA LEU A 298 -22.63 1.88 -3.46
C LEU A 298 -23.36 0.59 -3.82
N PHE A 299 -23.40 -0.38 -2.90
CA PHE A 299 -24.14 -1.63 -3.13
C PHE A 299 -25.67 -1.43 -3.16
N LYS A 300 -26.23 -0.53 -2.34
CA LYS A 300 -27.68 -0.23 -2.34
C LYS A 300 -28.14 0.57 -3.57
N CYS A 301 -27.37 1.56 -4.04
CA CYS A 301 -27.73 2.34 -5.23
C CYS A 301 -27.72 1.48 -6.50
N SER A 302 -26.87 0.45 -6.53
CA SER A 302 -26.86 -0.52 -7.62
C SER A 302 -28.18 -1.29 -7.74
N SER A 303 -28.93 -1.45 -6.64
CA SER A 303 -30.23 -2.15 -6.64
C SER A 303 -31.40 -1.28 -7.14
N THR A 304 -31.33 0.05 -7.00
CA THR A 304 -32.45 0.94 -7.38
C THR A 304 -32.43 1.31 -8.87
N VAL A 305 -31.24 1.39 -9.49
CA VAL A 305 -31.09 1.70 -10.92
C VAL A 305 -31.59 0.56 -11.83
N LEU A 306 -31.52 -0.69 -11.37
CA LEU A 306 -32.01 -1.85 -12.12
C LEU A 306 -33.56 -1.90 -12.23
N VAL A 307 -34.29 -1.24 -11.32
CA VAL A 307 -35.77 -1.23 -11.34
C VAL A 307 -36.29 -0.08 -12.21
N SER A 308 -35.58 1.04 -12.29
CA SER A 308 -36.05 2.23 -13.04
C SER A 308 -35.96 2.08 -14.57
N ASN A 309 -35.10 1.19 -15.10
CA ASN A 309 -34.98 0.97 -16.54
C ASN A 309 -35.96 -0.05 -17.11
N GLN A 310 -36.77 -0.72 -16.28
CA GLN A 310 -37.83 -1.62 -16.74
C GLN A 310 -39.20 -0.94 -16.85
N GLN A 311 -39.33 0.33 -16.41
CA GLN A 311 -40.61 1.04 -16.36
C GLN A 311 -40.75 2.21 -17.34
N VAL A 312 -39.71 2.56 -18.12
CA VAL A 312 -39.76 3.68 -19.08
C VAL A 312 -40.25 3.24 -20.47
N SER A 313 -40.47 1.95 -20.71
CA SER A 313 -41.00 1.45 -21.99
C SER A 313 -42.53 1.37 -22.09
N SER A 314 -43.30 1.79 -21.07
CA SER A 314 -44.77 1.60 -21.08
C SER A 314 -45.64 2.82 -20.81
N VAL A 315 -45.10 4.04 -20.71
CA VAL A 315 -45.93 5.23 -20.45
C VAL A 315 -45.58 6.39 -21.40
N ASN A 316 -45.80 6.15 -22.69
CA ASN A 316 -46.09 7.21 -23.65
C ASN A 316 -47.59 7.18 -23.95
N HIS A 317 -48.39 7.73 -23.04
CA HIS A 317 -49.64 8.39 -23.39
C HIS A 317 -50.15 9.07 -22.11
N VAL A 318 -50.27 10.39 -22.16
CA VAL A 318 -51.33 11.23 -21.56
C VAL A 318 -50.79 12.66 -21.38
N SER A 319 -51.11 13.47 -22.40
CA SER A 319 -51.53 14.88 -22.37
C SER A 319 -51.00 15.79 -21.25
N SER A 320 -50.11 16.70 -21.65
CA SER A 320 -49.84 17.98 -20.97
C SER A 320 -51.01 18.94 -21.17
N SER A 321 -51.56 19.43 -20.06
CA SER A 321 -52.39 20.62 -20.00
C SER A 321 -52.24 21.28 -18.63
N ARG A 322 -52.09 22.61 -18.67
CA ARG A 322 -52.12 23.62 -17.60
C ARG A 322 -50.79 23.95 -16.92
N THR A 323 -50.20 25.13 -17.13
CA THR A 323 -50.61 26.53 -16.83
C THR A 323 -50.24 26.94 -15.40
N ALA A 324 -49.73 28.18 -15.29
CA ALA A 324 -49.53 29.01 -14.09
C ALA A 324 -48.11 28.92 -13.46
N PHE A 325 -47.46 30.00 -13.02
CA PHE A 325 -47.82 31.41 -12.93
C PHE A 325 -46.53 32.21 -12.71
N MET A 326 -46.49 33.44 -13.23
CA MET A 326 -45.50 34.46 -12.92
C MET A 326 -45.48 34.81 -11.42
N THR A 327 -44.28 35.00 -10.85
CA THR A 327 -44.10 35.99 -9.78
C THR A 327 -42.74 36.66 -9.90
N THR A 328 -42.76 37.90 -10.39
CA THR A 328 -41.72 38.91 -10.26
C THR A 328 -41.56 39.35 -8.81
N ARG A 329 -40.33 39.50 -8.32
CA ARG A 329 -40.05 40.44 -7.22
C ARG A 329 -38.67 41.07 -7.38
N SER A 330 -38.71 42.35 -7.73
CA SER A 330 -37.63 43.33 -7.63
C SER A 330 -37.46 43.78 -6.18
N THR A 331 -36.23 43.86 -5.70
CA THR A 331 -35.89 44.75 -4.58
C THR A 331 -34.52 45.36 -4.84
N SER A 332 -34.57 46.67 -5.06
CA SER A 332 -33.50 47.65 -4.99
C SER A 332 -33.15 47.97 -3.55
N SER A 333 -31.86 48.08 -3.24
CA SER A 333 -31.26 49.12 -2.37
C SER A 333 -29.75 48.96 -2.38
#